data_AF-A0A3S8R445-F1
#
_entry.id   AF-A0A3S8R445-F1
#
_cell.length_a   1.000
_cell.length_b   1.000
_cell.length_c   1.000
_cell.angle_alpha   90.00
_cell.angle_beta   90.00
_cell.angle_gamma   90.00
#
_symmetry.space_group_name_H-M   'P 1'
#
loop_
_entity.id
_entity.type
_entity.pdbx_description
1 polymer ?
#
loop_
_entity_poly.entity_id
_entity_poly.type
_entity_poly.pdbx_seq_one_letter_code
_entity_poly.pdbx_strand_id
1 'polypeptide(L)'
;MEGVKISIVKLDVNFLEVLKTHKQVEPFDYDLVVDWAVNMLLNNYNYESLIKIASMSKPIFEEEIVDYVTEVLNDFKIEELVAVDTFKRKANYHVKMILQSNEIRKHLESLYKIYLESDNPDYKVFFNLHHAWKDLESDFIKQEMNGIQMYYKGATLENIKELIILESKKWLESCDLYSC
;
A
#
# COMPACT_ATOMS: atom_id res chain seq x y z
N MET A 1 36.49 21.98 -10.60
CA MET A 1 35.29 21.81 -9.76
C MET A 1 35.02 20.33 -9.66
N GLU A 2 35.69 19.69 -8.71
CA GLU A 2 35.56 18.25 -8.46
C GLU A 2 34.24 18.00 -7.73
N GLY A 3 33.47 17.05 -8.25
CA GLY A 3 32.23 16.60 -7.67
C GLY A 3 32.51 15.98 -6.30
N VAL A 4 32.00 16.62 -5.26
CA VAL A 4 31.95 16.04 -3.92
C VAL A 4 30.92 14.91 -3.97
N LYS A 5 31.39 13.69 -4.25
CA LYS A 5 30.71 12.47 -3.81
C LYS A 5 30.75 12.51 -2.28
N ILE A 6 29.69 13.06 -1.69
CA ILE A 6 29.48 13.02 -0.25
C ILE A 6 29.35 11.54 0.11
N SER A 7 30.41 11.03 0.76
CA SER A 7 30.46 9.72 1.35
C SER A 7 29.25 9.55 2.27
N ILE A 8 28.42 8.55 1.96
CA ILE A 8 27.32 8.07 2.79
C ILE A 8 27.97 7.47 4.05
N VAL A 9 28.33 8.33 5.00
CA VAL A 9 28.80 7.93 6.32
C VAL A 9 27.59 7.42 7.07
N LYS A 10 27.44 6.09 7.14
CA LYS A 10 26.56 5.35 8.08
C LYS A 10 25.35 6.15 8.58
N LEU A 11 24.52 6.66 7.67
CA LEU A 11 23.10 6.78 8.00
C LEU A 11 22.67 5.36 8.37
N ASP A 12 21.85 5.20 9.40
CA ASP A 12 21.14 3.94 9.54
C ASP A 12 20.18 3.86 8.36
N VAL A 13 20.69 3.37 7.22
CA VAL A 13 19.99 3.28 5.93
C VAL A 13 18.66 2.58 6.16
N ASN A 14 18.60 1.68 7.14
CA ASN A 14 17.39 0.98 7.54
C ASN A 14 16.31 1.92 8.07
N PHE A 15 16.64 2.90 8.91
CA PHE A 15 15.62 3.79 9.48
C PHE A 15 15.06 4.75 8.44
N LEU A 16 15.89 5.23 7.51
CA LEU A 16 15.45 6.11 6.44
C LEU A 16 14.47 5.41 5.49
N GLU A 17 14.71 4.15 5.14
CA GLU A 17 13.76 3.35 4.35
C GLU A 17 12.42 3.14 5.08
N VAL A 18 12.47 2.96 6.40
CA VAL A 18 11.25 2.87 7.23
C VAL A 18 10.53 4.21 7.28
N LEU A 19 11.26 5.32 7.45
CA LEU A 19 10.71 6.68 7.51
C LEU A 19 9.96 7.05 6.23
N LYS A 20 10.44 6.64 5.05
CA LYS A 20 9.72 6.87 3.77
C LYS A 20 8.31 6.27 3.73
N THR A 21 8.04 5.28 4.58
CA THR A 21 6.75 4.58 4.66
C THR A 21 5.87 5.06 5.80
N HIS A 22 6.25 6.14 6.51
CA HIS A 22 5.61 6.54 7.77
C HIS A 22 4.10 6.76 7.67
N LYS A 23 3.60 7.27 6.54
CA LYS A 23 2.15 7.45 6.28
C LYS A 23 1.41 6.17 5.88
N GLN A 24 2.11 5.04 5.73
CA GLN A 24 1.60 3.81 5.11
C GLN A 24 1.62 2.59 6.04
N VAL A 25 2.35 2.69 7.15
CA VAL A 25 2.51 1.61 8.13
C VAL A 25 1.84 2.04 9.42
N GLU A 26 0.74 1.39 9.77
CA GLU A 26 0.11 1.59 11.09
C GLU A 26 0.24 0.32 11.94
N PRO A 27 0.70 0.43 13.21
CA PRO A 27 1.17 1.66 13.87
C PRO A 27 2.61 2.05 13.46
N PHE A 28 2.87 3.35 13.30
CA PHE A 28 4.23 3.90 13.16
C PHE A 28 4.66 4.58 14.46
N ASP A 29 5.86 4.28 14.94
CA ASP A 29 6.39 4.86 16.17
C ASP A 29 7.12 6.18 15.89
N TYR A 30 6.39 7.29 16.05
CA TYR A 30 6.90 8.63 15.82
C TYR A 30 7.88 9.12 16.90
N ASP A 31 7.95 8.47 18.06
CA ASP A 31 8.97 8.81 19.07
C ASP A 31 10.38 8.48 18.56
N LEU A 32 10.51 7.45 17.72
CA LEU A 32 11.78 7.11 17.08
C LEU A 32 12.25 8.17 16.08
N VAL A 33 11.31 8.91 15.48
CA VAL A 33 11.64 9.99 14.53
C VAL A 33 12.27 11.17 15.26
N VAL A 34 11.81 11.48 16.49
CA VAL A 34 12.41 12.51 17.34
C VAL A 34 13.83 12.13 17.74
N ASP A 35 14.06 10.88 18.17
CA ASP A 35 15.42 10.41 18.51
C ASP A 35 16.34 10.45 17.28
N TRP A 36 15.83 10.04 16.14
CA TRP A 36 16.56 10.11 14.89
C TRP A 36 16.90 11.56 14.52
N ALA A 37 15.96 12.51 14.65
CA ALA A 37 16.20 13.91 14.33
C ALA A 37 17.29 14.52 15.23
N VAL A 38 17.27 14.22 16.55
CA VAL A 38 18.34 14.63 17.48
C VAL A 38 19.69 14.07 17.04
N ASN A 39 19.74 12.78 16.67
CA ASN A 39 20.97 12.17 16.16
C ASN A 39 21.47 12.82 14.87
N MET A 40 20.58 13.21 13.96
CA MET A 40 20.96 13.90 12.72
C MET A 40 21.55 15.28 13.02
N LEU A 41 20.95 16.06 13.92
CA LEU A 41 21.52 17.34 14.38
C LEU A 41 22.92 17.16 14.99
N LEU A 42 23.11 16.15 15.85
CA LEU A 42 24.42 15.81 16.45
C LEU A 42 25.47 15.42 15.40
N ASN A 43 25.04 14.91 14.24
CA ASN A 43 25.92 14.59 13.11
C ASN A 43 26.09 15.76 12.12
N ASN A 44 25.76 16.99 12.53
CA ASN A 44 25.89 18.24 11.76
C ASN A 44 24.92 18.41 10.57
N TYR A 45 23.80 17.67 10.55
CA TYR A 45 22.71 17.94 9.62
C TYR A 45 21.80 19.02 10.20
N ASN A 46 21.96 20.27 9.76
CA ASN A 46 21.31 21.44 10.39
C ASN A 46 20.12 21.98 9.57
N TYR A 47 19.15 21.12 9.27
CA TYR A 47 17.91 21.53 8.61
C TYR A 47 16.90 22.08 9.62
N GLU A 48 16.12 23.10 9.25
CA GLU A 48 15.10 23.69 10.12
C GLU A 48 14.02 22.65 10.49
N SER A 49 13.64 21.83 9.52
CA SER A 49 12.72 20.70 9.67
C SER A 49 13.18 19.71 10.75
N LEU A 50 14.48 19.38 10.81
CA LEU A 50 15.06 18.53 11.86
C LEU A 50 15.01 19.18 13.24
N ILE A 51 15.25 20.49 13.32
CA ILE A 51 15.17 21.24 14.58
C ILE A 51 13.74 21.22 15.12
N LYS A 52 12.74 21.41 14.24
CA LYS A 52 11.32 21.31 14.61
C LYS A 52 11.02 19.94 15.22
N ILE A 53 11.32 18.85 14.51
CA ILE A 53 11.07 17.48 15.00
C ILE A 53 11.81 17.21 16.31
N ALA A 54 13.10 17.54 16.40
CA ALA A 54 13.91 17.30 17.60
C ALA A 54 13.43 18.07 18.83
N SER A 55 12.67 19.15 18.63
CA SER A 55 12.09 19.96 19.72
C SER A 55 10.78 19.42 20.27
N MET A 56 10.17 18.43 19.60
CA MET A 56 8.88 17.88 20.01
C MET A 56 9.00 17.02 21.28
N SER A 57 7.97 17.04 22.12
CA SER A 57 7.92 16.27 23.37
C SER A 57 7.19 14.95 23.17
N LYS A 58 7.81 13.85 23.57
CA LYS A 58 7.22 12.51 23.53
C LYS A 58 6.17 12.31 24.63
N PRO A 59 5.14 11.45 24.44
CA PRO A 59 4.86 10.68 23.23
C PRO A 59 4.29 11.55 22.11
N ILE A 60 4.65 11.25 20.88
CA ILE A 60 4.21 11.97 19.68
C ILE A 60 3.02 11.26 19.04
N PHE A 61 1.96 12.00 18.76
CA PHE A 61 0.87 11.52 17.91
C PHE A 61 1.13 11.86 16.44
N GLU A 62 0.64 11.00 15.54
CA GLU A 62 0.85 11.15 14.09
C GLU A 62 0.42 12.53 13.60
N GLU A 63 -0.73 13.03 14.05
CA GLU A 63 -1.30 14.29 13.60
C GLU A 63 -0.43 15.50 13.96
N GLU A 64 0.49 15.36 14.92
CA GLU A 64 1.39 16.43 15.36
C GLU A 64 2.68 16.52 14.54
N ILE A 65 3.11 15.42 13.92
CA ILE A 65 4.46 15.28 13.34
C ILE A 65 4.48 14.97 11.85
N VAL A 66 3.41 14.39 11.30
CA VAL A 66 3.37 13.83 9.94
C VAL A 66 3.84 14.81 8.86
N ASP A 67 3.46 16.09 8.97
CA ASP A 67 3.86 17.14 8.03
C ASP A 67 5.33 17.53 8.19
N TYR A 68 5.87 17.48 9.40
CA TYR A 68 7.29 17.76 9.64
C TYR A 68 8.19 16.64 9.12
N VAL A 69 7.75 15.38 9.23
CA VAL A 69 8.47 14.25 8.61
C VAL A 69 8.56 14.42 7.10
N THR A 70 7.46 14.85 6.47
CA THR A 70 7.39 15.18 5.05
C THR A 70 8.40 16.29 4.68
N GLU A 71 8.42 17.38 5.48
CA GLU A 71 9.36 18.49 5.29
C GLU A 71 10.82 18.01 5.37
N VAL A 72 11.15 17.16 6.35
CA VAL A 72 12.51 16.60 6.48
C VAL A 72 12.88 15.74 5.27
N LEU A 73 12.00 14.83 4.82
CA LEU A 73 12.29 13.98 3.67
C LEU A 73 12.55 14.82 2.41
N ASN A 74 11.81 15.92 2.22
CA ASN A 74 12.05 16.88 1.15
C ASN A 74 13.41 17.57 1.25
N ASP A 75 13.84 17.98 2.45
CA ASP A 75 15.16 18.57 2.68
C ASP A 75 16.30 17.61 2.30
N PHE A 76 16.12 16.32 2.55
CA PHE A 76 17.03 15.25 2.13
C PHE A 76 16.88 14.84 0.66
N LYS A 77 15.95 15.44 -0.09
CA LYS A 77 15.58 15.05 -1.46
C LYS A 77 15.20 13.58 -1.59
N ILE A 78 14.51 13.08 -0.57
CA ILE A 78 14.00 11.71 -0.52
C ILE A 78 12.54 11.74 -0.87
N GLU A 79 12.16 10.94 -1.87
CA GLU A 79 10.78 10.74 -2.22
C GLU A 79 10.09 9.85 -1.17
N GLU A 80 8.99 10.35 -0.63
CA GLU A 80 8.07 9.55 0.19
C GLU A 80 7.43 8.45 -0.65
N LEU A 81 7.22 7.28 -0.05
CA LEU A 81 6.48 6.22 -0.71
C LEU A 81 4.98 6.53 -0.62
N VAL A 82 4.44 7.06 -1.72
CA VAL A 82 3.02 7.42 -1.82
C VAL A 82 2.15 6.15 -1.80
N ALA A 83 0.99 6.24 -1.15
CA ALA A 83 0.00 5.16 -1.00
C ALA A 83 -0.36 4.44 -2.31
N VAL A 84 -0.27 5.10 -3.47
CA VAL A 84 -0.55 4.51 -4.79
C VAL A 84 0.38 3.32 -5.07
N ASP A 85 1.66 3.42 -4.70
CA ASP A 85 2.60 2.31 -4.78
C ASP A 85 2.32 1.25 -3.72
N THR A 86 1.81 1.63 -2.56
CA THR A 86 1.47 0.70 -1.48
C THR A 86 0.24 -0.14 -1.83
N PHE A 87 -0.84 0.46 -2.33
CA PHE A 87 -2.03 -0.27 -2.79
C PHE A 87 -1.69 -1.18 -3.96
N LYS A 88 -0.91 -0.69 -4.93
CA LYS A 88 -0.49 -1.50 -6.08
C LYS A 88 0.40 -2.66 -5.65
N ARG A 89 1.35 -2.45 -4.72
CA ARG A 89 2.18 -3.53 -4.15
C ARG A 89 1.36 -4.54 -3.34
N LYS A 90 0.44 -4.06 -2.48
CA LYS A 90 -0.49 -4.92 -1.72
C LYS A 90 -1.39 -5.72 -2.66
N ALA A 91 -1.92 -5.10 -3.70
CA ALA A 91 -2.74 -5.75 -4.71
C ALA A 91 -1.94 -6.82 -5.47
N ASN A 92 -0.72 -6.49 -5.92
CA ASN A 92 0.17 -7.43 -6.59
C ASN A 92 0.51 -8.64 -5.72
N TYR A 93 0.70 -8.44 -4.41
CA TYR A 93 0.86 -9.55 -3.47
C TYR A 93 -0.38 -10.46 -3.49
N HIS A 94 -1.57 -9.91 -3.28
CA HIS A 94 -2.81 -10.70 -3.24
C HIS A 94 -3.12 -11.40 -4.57
N VAL A 95 -2.88 -10.73 -5.70
CA VAL A 95 -2.99 -11.32 -7.03
C VAL A 95 -2.05 -12.50 -7.20
N LYS A 96 -0.78 -12.39 -6.80
CA LYS A 96 0.17 -13.51 -6.85
C LYS A 96 -0.29 -14.69 -6.00
N MET A 97 -0.84 -14.44 -4.80
CA MET A 97 -1.37 -15.51 -3.96
C MET A 97 -2.59 -16.21 -4.57
N ILE A 98 -3.49 -15.46 -5.24
CA ILE A 98 -4.60 -16.02 -6.02
C ILE A 98 -4.09 -16.94 -7.12
N LEU A 99 -3.07 -16.53 -7.87
CA LEU A 99 -2.50 -17.33 -8.96
C LEU A 99 -1.84 -18.62 -8.47
N GLN A 100 -1.35 -18.62 -7.23
CA GLN A 100 -0.85 -19.82 -6.55
C GLN A 100 -1.97 -20.70 -5.98
N SER A 101 -3.23 -20.35 -6.22
CA SER A 101 -4.43 -21.02 -5.68
C SER A 101 -4.48 -21.09 -4.16
N ASN A 102 -3.75 -20.21 -3.48
CA ASN A 102 -3.74 -20.13 -2.02
C ASN A 102 -4.88 -19.21 -1.55
N GLU A 103 -5.72 -19.67 -0.63
CA GLU A 103 -6.80 -18.90 0.02
C GLU A 103 -7.51 -17.86 -0.89
N ILE A 104 -7.90 -18.24 -2.12
CA ILE A 104 -8.38 -17.29 -3.16
C ILE A 104 -9.44 -16.31 -2.63
N ARG A 105 -10.37 -16.80 -1.79
CA ARG A 105 -11.45 -15.99 -1.21
C ARG A 105 -10.93 -14.84 -0.33
N LYS A 106 -9.96 -15.14 0.54
CA LYS A 106 -9.35 -14.18 1.47
C LYS A 106 -8.59 -13.10 0.72
N HIS A 107 -7.81 -13.49 -0.29
CA HIS A 107 -7.06 -12.53 -1.09
C HIS A 107 -7.94 -11.69 -2.00
N LEU A 108 -9.04 -12.25 -2.51
CA LEU A 108 -10.06 -11.47 -3.21
C LEU A 108 -10.73 -10.44 -2.27
N GLU A 109 -11.02 -10.82 -1.03
CA GLU A 109 -11.53 -9.87 -0.02
C GLU A 109 -10.55 -8.73 0.26
N SER A 110 -9.24 -9.02 0.35
CA SER A 110 -8.23 -7.96 0.48
C SER A 110 -8.19 -7.01 -0.72
N LEU A 111 -8.29 -7.53 -1.95
CA LEU A 111 -8.35 -6.70 -3.17
C LEU A 111 -9.63 -5.84 -3.22
N TYR A 112 -10.75 -6.38 -2.76
CA TYR A 112 -11.99 -5.64 -2.56
C TYR A 112 -11.81 -4.47 -1.56
N LYS A 113 -11.13 -4.69 -0.42
CA LYS A 113 -10.87 -3.63 0.57
C LYS A 113 -9.98 -2.54 -0.01
N ILE A 114 -8.95 -2.93 -0.77
CA ILE A 114 -8.09 -1.98 -1.50
C ILE A 114 -8.93 -1.07 -2.42
N TYR A 115 -9.90 -1.62 -3.16
CA TYR A 115 -10.80 -0.79 -3.98
C TYR A 115 -11.57 0.25 -3.15
N LEU A 116 -12.10 -0.14 -1.98
CA LEU A 116 -12.84 0.77 -1.09
C LEU A 116 -11.96 1.86 -0.48
N GLU A 117 -10.74 1.51 -0.11
CA GLU A 117 -9.78 2.42 0.52
C GLU A 117 -9.16 3.38 -0.50
N SER A 118 -8.88 2.91 -1.72
CA SER A 118 -8.18 3.69 -2.73
C SER A 118 -9.09 4.46 -3.68
N ASP A 119 -10.39 4.11 -3.75
CA ASP A 119 -11.37 4.57 -4.75
C ASP A 119 -10.85 4.53 -6.21
N ASN A 120 -9.95 3.58 -6.50
CA ASN A 120 -9.31 3.49 -7.82
C ASN A 120 -10.09 2.50 -8.70
N PRO A 121 -10.60 2.94 -9.87
CA PRO A 121 -11.40 2.10 -10.76
C PRO A 121 -10.66 0.86 -11.28
N ASP A 122 -9.33 0.85 -11.28
CA ASP A 122 -8.53 -0.30 -11.71
C ASP A 122 -8.85 -1.56 -10.88
N TYR A 123 -9.16 -1.41 -9.59
CA TYR A 123 -9.50 -2.53 -8.71
C TYR A 123 -10.97 -2.97 -8.79
N LYS A 124 -11.81 -2.25 -9.56
CA LYS A 124 -13.26 -2.49 -9.63
C LYS A 124 -13.62 -3.91 -10.09
N VAL A 125 -12.77 -4.53 -10.91
CA VAL A 125 -12.98 -5.92 -11.34
C VAL A 125 -12.98 -6.89 -10.15
N PHE A 126 -12.09 -6.69 -9.16
CA PHE A 126 -12.01 -7.53 -7.97
C PHE A 126 -13.16 -7.24 -7.01
N PHE A 127 -13.62 -5.99 -6.93
CA PHE A 127 -14.85 -5.64 -6.23
C PHE A 127 -16.06 -6.41 -6.80
N ASN A 128 -16.23 -6.38 -8.12
CA ASN A 128 -17.33 -7.08 -8.80
C ASN A 128 -17.26 -8.60 -8.58
N LEU A 129 -16.07 -9.20 -8.70
CA LEU A 129 -15.87 -10.63 -8.46
C LEU A 129 -16.13 -11.04 -7.00
N HIS A 130 -15.75 -10.18 -6.04
CA HIS A 130 -16.04 -10.43 -4.62
C HIS A 130 -17.54 -10.54 -4.35
N HIS A 131 -18.31 -9.57 -4.87
CA HIS A 131 -19.77 -9.57 -4.76
C HIS A 131 -20.40 -10.71 -5.55
N ALA A 132 -19.95 -10.97 -6.78
CA ALA A 132 -20.43 -12.09 -7.59
C ALA A 132 -20.31 -13.43 -6.84
N TRP A 133 -19.16 -13.70 -6.21
CA TRP A 133 -18.98 -14.91 -5.41
C TRP A 133 -19.91 -14.92 -4.19
N LYS A 134 -20.00 -13.82 -3.45
CA LYS A 134 -20.88 -13.72 -2.27
C LYS A 134 -22.35 -13.97 -2.62
N ASP A 135 -22.82 -13.44 -3.76
CA ASP A 135 -24.17 -13.66 -4.26
C ASP A 135 -24.42 -15.12 -4.63
N LEU A 136 -23.45 -15.77 -5.29
CA LEU A 136 -23.54 -17.17 -5.70
C LEU A 136 -23.64 -18.12 -4.49
N GLU A 137 -23.08 -17.73 -3.35
CA GLU A 137 -23.18 -18.47 -2.08
C GLU A 137 -24.51 -18.21 -1.35
N SER A 138 -25.25 -17.17 -1.73
CA SER A 138 -26.55 -16.83 -1.14
C SER A 138 -27.68 -17.68 -1.72
N ASP A 139 -28.44 -18.35 -0.85
CA ASP A 139 -29.60 -19.15 -1.25
C ASP A 139 -30.74 -18.28 -1.82
N PHE A 140 -30.76 -16.99 -1.50
CA PHE A 140 -31.73 -16.02 -2.02
C PHE A 140 -31.59 -15.82 -3.53
N ILE A 141 -30.36 -15.63 -4.02
CA ILE A 141 -30.08 -15.37 -5.44
C ILE A 141 -30.33 -16.64 -6.28
N LYS A 142 -30.03 -17.82 -5.74
CA LYS A 142 -30.30 -19.10 -6.42
C LYS A 142 -31.79 -19.30 -6.73
N GLN A 143 -32.67 -18.81 -5.87
CA GLN A 143 -34.12 -19.01 -6.00
C GLN A 143 -34.82 -17.89 -6.78
N GLU A 144 -34.45 -16.62 -6.56
CA GLU A 144 -35.20 -15.51 -7.16
C GLU A 144 -34.69 -15.05 -8.53
N MET A 145 -33.41 -15.29 -8.83
CA MET A 145 -32.77 -14.71 -10.02
C MET A 145 -32.52 -15.70 -11.17
N ASN A 146 -33.00 -16.94 -11.07
CA ASN A 146 -32.69 -18.02 -12.03
C ASN A 146 -31.17 -18.18 -12.27
N GLY A 147 -30.33 -17.84 -11.29
CA GLY A 147 -28.87 -17.91 -11.40
C GLY A 147 -28.23 -16.79 -12.24
N ILE A 148 -28.94 -15.71 -12.57
CA ILE A 148 -28.36 -14.56 -13.29
C ILE A 148 -27.45 -13.75 -12.34
N GLN A 149 -26.18 -13.60 -12.71
CA GLN A 149 -25.20 -12.85 -11.93
C GLN A 149 -25.12 -11.37 -12.36
N MET A 150 -25.36 -10.43 -11.43
CA MET A 150 -25.44 -8.97 -11.72
C MET A 150 -24.09 -8.23 -11.75
N TYR A 151 -23.12 -8.67 -10.95
CA TYR A 151 -21.80 -8.06 -10.82
C TYR A 151 -20.80 -8.56 -11.85
N TYR A 152 -20.88 -9.83 -12.24
CA TYR A 152 -19.95 -10.41 -13.21
C TYR A 152 -20.66 -11.41 -14.13
N LYS A 153 -20.89 -10.99 -15.39
CA LYS A 153 -21.66 -11.76 -16.37
C LYS A 153 -21.02 -13.13 -16.62
N GLY A 154 -21.85 -14.18 -16.48
CA GLY A 154 -21.44 -15.56 -16.75
C GLY A 154 -20.71 -16.25 -15.59
N ALA A 155 -20.56 -15.59 -14.43
CA ALA A 155 -20.02 -16.24 -13.25
C ALA A 155 -21.04 -17.20 -12.60
N THR A 156 -20.56 -18.37 -12.25
CA THR A 156 -21.28 -19.46 -11.56
C THR A 156 -20.42 -20.02 -10.44
N LEU A 157 -20.99 -20.84 -9.54
CA LEU A 157 -20.21 -21.45 -8.45
C LEU A 157 -19.08 -22.35 -8.98
N GLU A 158 -19.29 -22.97 -10.14
CA GLU A 158 -18.35 -23.89 -10.78
C GLU A 158 -17.16 -23.14 -11.40
N ASN A 159 -17.35 -21.92 -11.92
CA ASN A 159 -16.32 -21.20 -12.68
C ASN A 159 -15.77 -19.95 -11.98
N ILE A 160 -16.37 -19.47 -10.88
CA ILE A 160 -15.99 -18.20 -10.26
C ILE A 160 -14.51 -18.13 -9.89
N LYS A 161 -13.92 -19.25 -9.42
CA LYS A 161 -12.49 -19.33 -9.09
C LYS A 161 -11.62 -19.16 -10.33
N GLU A 162 -12.01 -19.76 -11.46
CA GLU A 162 -11.30 -19.67 -12.72
C GLU A 162 -11.36 -18.25 -13.28
N LEU A 163 -12.51 -17.59 -13.18
CA LEU A 163 -12.69 -16.19 -13.57
C LEU A 163 -11.81 -15.25 -12.74
N ILE A 164 -11.70 -15.48 -11.44
CA ILE A 164 -10.81 -14.71 -10.55
C ILE A 164 -9.35 -14.90 -10.96
N ILE A 165 -8.92 -16.14 -11.20
CA ILE A 165 -7.57 -16.42 -11.70
C ILE A 165 -7.32 -15.74 -13.05
N LEU A 166 -8.30 -15.74 -13.96
CA LEU A 166 -8.19 -15.12 -15.26
C LEU A 166 -7.99 -13.60 -15.15
N GLU A 167 -8.80 -12.91 -14.35
CA GLU A 167 -8.66 -11.46 -14.14
C GLU A 167 -7.36 -11.11 -13.39
N SER A 168 -6.94 -11.96 -12.45
CA SER A 168 -5.63 -11.84 -11.79
C SER A 168 -4.45 -11.97 -12.76
N LYS A 169 -4.54 -12.80 -13.80
CA LYS A 169 -3.50 -12.87 -14.85
C LYS A 169 -3.46 -11.58 -15.67
N LYS A 170 -4.61 -11.12 -16.14
CA LYS A 170 -4.73 -9.86 -16.90
C LYS A 170 -4.17 -8.66 -16.12
N TRP A 171 -4.39 -8.63 -14.81
CA TRP A 171 -3.84 -7.61 -13.92
C TRP A 171 -2.30 -7.57 -13.93
N LEU A 172 -1.63 -8.72 -13.86
CA LEU A 172 -0.16 -8.73 -13.90
C LEU A 172 0.38 -8.39 -15.29
N GLU A 173 -0.29 -8.87 -16.35
CA GLU A 173 0.08 -8.54 -17.73
C GLU A 173 -0.02 -7.03 -18.00
N SER A 174 -0.99 -6.34 -17.42
CA SER A 174 -1.08 -4.87 -17.51
C SER A 174 -0.04 -4.16 -16.63
N CYS A 175 0.40 -4.77 -15.53
CA CYS A 175 1.45 -4.23 -14.66
C CYS A 175 2.85 -4.31 -15.28
N ASP A 176 3.18 -5.41 -15.98
CA ASP A 176 4.49 -5.60 -16.62
C ASP A 176 4.78 -4.59 -17.74
N LEU A 177 3.75 -3.96 -18.31
CA LEU A 177 3.88 -2.91 -19.33
C LEU A 177 4.28 -1.53 -18.78
N TYR A 178 4.20 -1.30 -17.46
CA TYR A 178 4.43 0.01 -16.86
C TYR A 178 5.49 0.05 -15.74
N SER A 179 6.33 -0.99 -15.64
CA SER A 179 7.41 -1.13 -14.66
C SER A 179 6.91 -1.27 -13.22
N CYS A 180 7.13 -2.46 -12.64
CA CYS A 180 6.81 -2.80 -11.25
C CYS A 180 7.86 -2.26 -10.26
#